data_AF-A0A179U648-F1
#
_entry.id   AF-A0A179U648-F1
#
_cell.length_a   1.000
_cell.length_b   1.000
_cell.length_c   1.000
_cell.angle_alpha   90.00
_cell.angle_beta   90.00
_cell.angle_gamma   90.00
#
_symmetry.space_group_name_H-M   'P 1'
#
loop_
_entity.id
_entity.type
_entity.pdbx_description
1 polymer ?
#
loop_
_entity_poly.entity_id
_entity_poly.type
_entity_poly.pdbx_seq_one_letter_code
_entity_poly.pdbx_strand_id
1 'polypeptide(L)'
;MKRITLQAPRRAHGSVCQLCQFSRSFPRRHRRLHTRSIPTSPRSNILDSNGPQRRNFGPAFNLQNGIARSFASGVASTSTRGDPEAMFQEVLKEFNTLTSSPRVPPEEAVGQFLQRCNELVKITLTISYKTVSHPSPRGDNSATSSLLDLDVENGGNGTASDVQTAPKKSKKTPSQNPNLQSKIATEISSMLNNFLRDPKIFISPDVLRQYTLLQSQLKQADNFPEIFSLYATKPIPNDNGSTITYHKPNPKTVKNAIPQDLANIALDTAIEKKNLPLCLAIIDESFCKQAYYRSKIFRKAALPLTGLATAPTAAYAASSYISTLQTAMEPSTALWVSFSAILAYIGFTASIGMVAITTANDQMMRVVWIPGMPLRERWLREEERAAMDKVAVAWGFKDPRRIGEEEGEEWESLREFIGMRGMILDKTDLMEGME
;
A
#
# COMPACT_ATOMS: atom_id res chain seq x y z
N MET A 1 63.12 22.58 38.48
CA MET A 1 63.58 21.65 37.41
C MET A 1 63.14 20.23 37.75
N LYS A 2 62.13 19.69 37.04
CA LYS A 2 61.76 18.27 37.03
C LYS A 2 61.65 17.87 35.56
N ARG A 3 62.48 16.92 35.12
CA ARG A 3 62.64 16.53 33.72
C ARG A 3 61.46 15.67 33.26
N ILE A 4 60.87 16.11 32.15
CA ILE A 4 59.86 15.41 31.35
C ILE A 4 60.56 14.24 30.65
N THR A 5 60.02 13.03 30.75
CA THR A 5 60.45 11.89 29.93
C THR A 5 59.41 11.65 28.84
N LEU A 6 59.78 12.06 27.62
CA LEU A 6 59.04 11.76 26.39
C LEU A 6 59.33 10.29 26.01
N GLN A 7 58.31 9.44 26.02
CA GLN A 7 58.40 8.10 25.43
C GLN A 7 58.17 8.20 23.91
N ALA A 8 59.15 7.71 23.16
CA ALA A 8 59.14 7.63 21.71
C ALA A 8 58.14 6.59 21.17
N PRO A 9 57.56 6.81 19.97
CA PRO A 9 56.60 5.90 19.36
C PRO A 9 57.28 4.62 18.84
N ARG A 10 56.73 3.46 19.17
CA ARG A 10 57.16 2.16 18.63
C ARG A 10 56.63 2.00 17.19
N ARG A 11 57.60 1.87 16.28
CA ARG A 11 57.64 1.30 14.92
C ARG A 11 56.31 0.85 14.28
N ALA A 12 56.12 1.36 13.06
CA ALA A 12 55.14 0.96 12.07
C ALA A 12 55.14 -0.56 11.79
N HIS A 13 53.95 -1.16 11.88
CA HIS A 13 53.66 -2.47 11.30
C HIS A 13 53.13 -2.26 9.88
N GLY A 14 53.79 -2.92 8.92
CA GLY A 14 53.42 -2.92 7.51
C GLY A 14 52.00 -3.45 7.26
N SER A 15 51.43 -2.99 6.16
CA SER A 15 50.10 -3.28 5.64
C SER A 15 49.79 -4.78 5.58
N VAL A 16 48.95 -5.25 6.50
CA VAL A 16 48.27 -6.55 6.40
C VAL A 16 46.80 -6.29 6.11
N CYS A 17 46.28 -6.96 5.07
CA CYS A 17 44.93 -6.81 4.54
C CYS A 17 43.84 -6.94 5.63
N GLN A 18 43.05 -5.88 5.84
CA GLN A 18 41.98 -5.82 6.85
C GLN A 18 40.85 -6.84 6.62
N LEU A 19 40.70 -7.39 5.40
CA LEU A 19 39.74 -8.48 5.13
C LEU A 19 40.14 -9.82 5.78
N CYS A 20 41.43 -10.07 6.00
CA CYS A 20 41.89 -11.33 6.60
C CYS A 20 41.78 -11.36 8.14
N GLN A 21 41.60 -10.20 8.77
CA GLN A 21 41.40 -10.11 10.23
C GLN A 21 39.95 -10.43 10.63
N PHE A 22 39.00 -10.21 9.72
CA PHE A 22 37.58 -10.49 9.94
C PHE A 22 37.21 -11.97 9.87
N SER A 23 38.01 -12.81 9.19
CA SER A 23 37.74 -14.25 9.08
C SER A 23 38.24 -15.07 10.28
N ARG A 24 39.06 -14.48 11.16
CA ARG A 24 39.64 -15.17 12.34
C ARG A 24 38.95 -14.87 13.66
N SER A 25 37.93 -14.01 13.70
CA SER A 25 37.28 -13.53 14.92
C SER A 25 35.86 -14.09 15.17
N PHE A 26 35.63 -15.39 14.91
CA PHE A 26 34.46 -16.09 15.46
C PHE A 26 34.85 -16.89 16.72
N PRO A 27 34.26 -16.63 17.90
CA PRO A 27 34.50 -17.45 19.08
C PRO A 27 33.82 -18.82 18.92
N ARG A 28 34.61 -19.89 19.04
CA ARG A 28 34.14 -21.29 19.14
C ARG A 28 33.23 -21.44 20.36
N ARG A 29 31.91 -21.50 20.16
CA ARG A 29 30.98 -22.15 21.10
C ARG A 29 30.84 -23.62 20.72
N HIS A 30 31.35 -24.51 21.57
CA HIS A 30 31.09 -25.95 21.48
C HIS A 30 29.60 -26.23 21.68
N ARG A 31 28.90 -26.66 20.62
CA ARG A 31 27.57 -27.28 20.71
C ARG A 31 27.76 -28.79 20.54
N ARG A 32 27.61 -29.54 21.65
CA ARG A 32 27.54 -31.01 21.61
C ARG A 32 26.26 -31.40 20.86
N LEU A 33 26.41 -32.11 19.74
CA LEU A 33 25.31 -32.77 19.05
C LEU A 33 25.22 -34.21 19.59
N HIS A 34 24.16 -34.50 20.34
CA HIS A 34 23.75 -35.88 20.61
C HIS A 34 23.04 -36.42 19.37
N THR A 35 23.69 -37.36 18.68
CA THR A 35 23.09 -38.21 17.66
C THR A 35 22.23 -39.28 18.34
N ARG A 36 20.90 -39.19 18.19
CA ARG A 36 19.97 -40.28 18.53
C ARG A 36 19.62 -40.99 17.23
N SER A 37 20.17 -42.19 17.05
CA SER A 37 19.88 -43.14 15.98
C SER A 37 18.46 -43.69 16.12
N ILE A 38 17.66 -43.59 15.05
CA ILE A 38 16.37 -44.28 14.91
C ILE A 38 16.64 -45.57 14.12
N PRO A 39 16.25 -46.76 14.61
CA PRO A 39 16.49 -48.00 13.91
C PRO A 39 15.45 -48.25 12.80
N THR A 40 15.96 -48.66 11.65
CA THR A 40 15.26 -49.24 10.51
C THR A 40 14.71 -50.63 10.83
N SER A 41 13.48 -50.92 10.40
CA SER A 41 12.96 -52.28 10.29
C SER A 41 12.48 -52.53 8.85
N PRO A 42 12.74 -53.71 8.25
CA PRO A 42 12.34 -54.00 6.87
C PRO A 42 11.05 -54.83 6.84
N ARG A 43 10.16 -54.54 5.88
CA ARG A 43 9.14 -55.50 5.42
C ARG A 43 8.95 -55.45 3.90
N SER A 44 9.51 -56.48 3.29
CA SER A 44 9.04 -57.29 2.14
C SER A 44 7.96 -56.73 1.20
N ASN A 45 8.39 -56.55 -0.06
CA ASN A 45 7.80 -57.00 -1.33
C ASN A 45 6.34 -57.46 -1.35
N ILE A 46 5.50 -56.78 -2.14
CA ILE A 46 4.59 -57.41 -3.09
C ILE A 46 4.68 -56.64 -4.41
N LEU A 47 5.04 -57.38 -5.45
CA LEU A 47 5.02 -57.01 -6.86
C LEU A 47 3.59 -57.22 -7.36
N ASP A 48 2.98 -56.24 -8.02
CA ASP A 48 1.96 -56.54 -9.01
C ASP A 48 2.03 -55.56 -10.19
N SER A 49 2.10 -56.19 -11.35
CA SER A 49 2.26 -55.64 -12.69
C SER A 49 0.91 -55.17 -13.23
N ASN A 50 0.85 -53.96 -13.79
CA ASN A 50 -0.04 -53.64 -14.92
C ASN A 50 0.28 -52.28 -15.57
N GLY A 51 0.74 -52.33 -16.83
CA GLY A 51 0.36 -51.48 -17.98
C GLY A 51 0.62 -49.95 -17.95
N PRO A 52 1.23 -49.36 -19.00
CA PRO A 52 1.53 -47.93 -19.03
C PRO A 52 0.31 -47.09 -19.47
N GLN A 53 -0.21 -46.24 -18.59
CA GLN A 53 -1.14 -45.18 -18.99
C GLN A 53 -0.40 -43.86 -19.25
N ARG A 54 -0.46 -43.43 -20.51
CA ARG A 54 -0.06 -42.11 -21.01
C ARG A 54 -0.64 -40.99 -20.14
N ARG A 55 0.22 -40.25 -19.45
CA ARG A 55 -0.14 -38.93 -18.90
C ARG A 55 0.29 -37.87 -19.91
N ASN A 56 -0.71 -37.31 -20.60
CA ASN A 56 -0.54 -36.12 -21.40
C ASN A 56 -0.22 -34.93 -20.49
N PHE A 57 0.92 -34.30 -20.72
CA PHE A 57 1.23 -32.97 -20.20
C PHE A 57 0.46 -31.96 -21.05
N GLY A 58 -0.52 -31.27 -20.46
CA GLY A 58 -1.13 -30.09 -21.07
C GLY A 58 -0.34 -28.84 -20.68
N PRO A 59 0.00 -27.94 -21.62
CA PRO A 59 0.59 -26.66 -21.29
C PRO A 59 -0.47 -25.70 -20.78
N ALA A 60 -0.10 -24.93 -19.76
CA ALA A 60 -0.85 -23.78 -19.28
C ALA A 60 -0.62 -22.56 -20.19
N PHE A 61 -1.63 -21.70 -20.23
CA PHE A 61 -1.67 -20.34 -20.76
C PHE A 61 -1.88 -20.16 -22.28
N ASN A 62 -3.14 -19.95 -22.66
CA ASN A 62 -3.49 -19.00 -23.71
C ASN A 62 -4.52 -18.00 -23.18
N LEU A 63 -4.16 -16.73 -23.33
CA LEU A 63 -5.00 -15.56 -23.12
C LEU A 63 -5.91 -15.38 -24.37
N GLN A 64 -7.06 -14.75 -24.14
CA GLN A 64 -7.99 -14.15 -25.11
C GLN A 64 -9.16 -15.00 -25.66
N ASN A 65 -10.33 -14.45 -25.32
CA ASN A 65 -11.58 -14.35 -26.08
C ASN A 65 -12.65 -15.43 -25.93
N GLY A 66 -13.70 -15.03 -25.19
CA GLY A 66 -15.05 -15.05 -25.74
C GLY A 66 -16.03 -15.97 -25.03
N ILE A 67 -16.81 -15.43 -24.08
CA ILE A 67 -18.15 -15.96 -23.79
C ILE A 67 -19.13 -14.78 -23.68
N ALA A 68 -19.77 -14.50 -24.82
CA ALA A 68 -21.17 -14.13 -24.82
C ALA A 68 -22.02 -15.39 -24.55
N ARG A 69 -23.20 -15.14 -23.95
CA ARG A 69 -24.37 -16.03 -23.74
C ARG A 69 -24.54 -16.62 -22.34
N SER A 70 -25.31 -15.86 -21.56
CA SER A 70 -26.57 -16.25 -20.92
C SER A 70 -26.74 -17.70 -20.47
N PHE A 71 -26.81 -17.89 -19.16
CA PHE A 71 -27.85 -18.70 -18.54
C PHE A 71 -28.50 -17.92 -17.40
N ALA A 72 -29.81 -17.84 -17.48
CA ALA A 72 -30.69 -17.29 -16.47
C ALA A 72 -30.73 -18.22 -15.25
N SER A 73 -30.49 -17.65 -14.07
CA SER A 73 -31.02 -18.18 -12.81
C SER A 73 -31.41 -16.96 -11.98
N GLY A 74 -32.72 -16.77 -11.84
CA GLY A 74 -33.30 -15.67 -11.08
C GLY A 74 -32.88 -15.76 -9.62
N VAL A 75 -31.96 -14.89 -9.23
CA VAL A 75 -31.87 -14.40 -7.86
C VAL A 75 -32.46 -13.01 -7.91
N ALA A 76 -33.59 -12.85 -7.24
CA ALA A 76 -34.25 -11.57 -7.08
C ALA A 76 -33.26 -10.59 -6.43
N SER A 77 -32.68 -9.70 -7.23
CA SER A 77 -32.09 -8.47 -6.73
C SER A 77 -33.25 -7.63 -6.19
N THR A 78 -33.54 -7.75 -4.90
CA THR A 78 -34.28 -6.73 -4.17
C THR A 78 -33.41 -5.49 -4.14
N SER A 79 -33.50 -4.68 -5.20
CA SER A 79 -33.12 -3.28 -5.15
C SER A 79 -34.11 -2.59 -4.21
N THR A 80 -33.87 -2.70 -2.91
CA THR A 80 -34.55 -1.83 -1.95
C THR A 80 -33.94 -0.46 -2.13
N ARG A 81 -34.65 0.40 -2.85
CA ARG A 81 -34.50 1.86 -2.80
C ARG A 81 -34.88 2.31 -1.39
N GLY A 82 -34.04 1.95 -0.41
CA GLY A 82 -34.20 2.28 1.00
C GLY A 82 -33.60 3.64 1.29
N ASP A 83 -34.17 4.35 2.25
CA ASP A 83 -33.55 5.57 2.77
C ASP A 83 -32.14 5.23 3.29
N PRO A 84 -31.10 5.99 2.90
CA PRO A 84 -29.72 5.72 3.31
C PRO A 84 -29.55 5.71 4.84
N GLU A 85 -30.43 6.42 5.54
CA GLU A 85 -30.48 6.50 7.00
C GLU A 85 -31.01 5.21 7.65
N ALA A 86 -31.95 4.50 7.01
CA ALA A 86 -32.47 3.23 7.51
C ALA A 86 -31.43 2.10 7.36
N MET A 87 -30.73 2.07 6.23
CA MET A 87 -29.60 1.15 6.02
C MET A 87 -28.44 1.46 6.98
N PHE A 88 -28.16 2.74 7.25
CA PHE A 88 -27.16 3.13 8.23
C PHE A 88 -27.50 2.64 9.64
N GLN A 89 -28.76 2.76 10.06
CA GLN A 89 -29.22 2.24 11.36
C GLN A 89 -29.13 0.71 11.46
N GLU A 90 -29.34 -0.01 10.36
CA GLU A 90 -29.16 -1.46 10.31
C GLU A 90 -27.67 -1.83 10.47
N VAL A 91 -26.78 -1.14 9.76
CA VAL A 91 -25.32 -1.28 9.91
C VAL A 91 -24.88 -0.96 11.34
N LEU A 92 -25.43 0.07 11.98
CA LEU A 92 -25.14 0.39 13.39
C LEU A 92 -25.59 -0.72 14.35
N LYS A 93 -26.75 -1.34 14.10
CA LYS A 93 -27.21 -2.48 14.89
C LYS A 93 -26.27 -3.68 14.73
N GLU A 94 -25.83 -3.96 13.51
CA GLU A 94 -24.85 -5.03 13.24
C GLU A 94 -23.49 -4.76 13.88
N PHE A 95 -23.03 -3.51 13.85
CA PHE A 95 -21.83 -3.10 14.57
C PHE A 95 -21.96 -3.39 16.07
N ASN A 96 -23.06 -2.94 16.69
CA ASN A 96 -23.28 -3.12 18.12
C ASN A 96 -23.43 -4.60 18.50
N THR A 97 -24.04 -5.44 17.67
CA THR A 97 -24.15 -6.88 17.95
C THR A 97 -22.78 -7.57 17.85
N LEU A 98 -21.95 -7.18 16.88
CA LEU A 98 -20.59 -7.72 16.72
C LEU A 98 -19.68 -7.31 17.89
N THR A 99 -19.70 -6.02 18.28
CA THR A 99 -18.88 -5.52 19.40
C THR A 99 -19.35 -6.06 20.76
N SER A 100 -20.67 -6.20 20.95
CA SER A 100 -21.26 -6.73 22.19
C SER A 100 -21.13 -8.24 22.33
N SER A 101 -20.92 -8.98 21.22
CA SER A 101 -20.77 -10.43 21.29
C SER A 101 -19.49 -10.81 22.07
N PRO A 102 -19.55 -11.83 22.96
CA PRO A 102 -18.42 -12.29 23.76
C PRO A 102 -17.46 -13.20 22.97
N ARG A 103 -17.78 -13.52 21.71
CA ARG A 103 -17.00 -14.42 20.85
C ARG A 103 -16.24 -13.63 19.78
N VAL A 104 -15.09 -14.13 19.35
CA VAL A 104 -14.34 -13.53 18.24
C VAL A 104 -15.21 -13.57 16.98
N PRO A 105 -15.48 -12.41 16.32
CA PRO A 105 -16.27 -12.41 15.09
C PRO A 105 -15.57 -13.22 13.99
N PRO A 106 -16.30 -14.07 13.25
CA PRO A 106 -15.73 -14.77 12.10
C PRO A 106 -15.35 -13.75 11.01
N GLU A 107 -14.23 -13.99 10.33
CA GLU A 107 -13.68 -13.10 9.28
C GLU A 107 -14.70 -12.82 8.16
N GLU A 108 -15.55 -13.80 7.83
CA GLU A 108 -16.61 -13.68 6.84
C GLU A 108 -17.68 -12.65 7.22
N ALA A 109 -18.06 -12.57 8.50
CA ALA A 109 -19.04 -11.59 8.97
C ALA A 109 -18.48 -10.16 8.91
N VAL A 110 -17.18 -10.00 9.20
CA VAL A 110 -16.49 -8.72 9.07
C VAL A 110 -16.43 -8.27 7.61
N GLY A 111 -16.15 -9.20 6.69
CA GLY A 111 -16.16 -8.91 5.26
C GLY A 111 -17.54 -8.51 4.73
N GLN A 112 -18.61 -9.21 5.13
CA GLN A 112 -19.99 -8.88 4.73
C GLN A 112 -20.43 -7.51 5.26
N PHE A 113 -20.09 -7.18 6.50
CA PHE A 113 -20.34 -5.87 7.09
C PHE A 113 -19.69 -4.74 6.28
N LEU A 114 -18.41 -4.90 5.92
CA LEU A 114 -17.69 -3.89 5.13
C LEU A 114 -18.23 -3.76 3.70
N GLN A 115 -18.71 -4.85 3.10
CA GLN A 115 -19.39 -4.81 1.80
C GLN A 115 -20.70 -4.01 1.88
N ARG A 116 -21.51 -4.21 2.92
CA ARG A 116 -22.73 -3.42 3.15
C ARG A 116 -22.42 -1.95 3.36
N CYS A 117 -21.37 -1.63 4.12
CA CYS A 117 -20.87 -0.27 4.25
C CYS A 117 -20.47 0.32 2.88
N ASN A 118 -19.85 -0.46 1.99
CA ASN A 118 -19.48 -0.03 0.65
C ASN A 118 -20.69 0.27 -0.24
N GLU A 119 -21.70 -0.58 -0.20
CA GLU A 119 -22.96 -0.35 -0.90
C GLU A 119 -23.63 0.95 -0.42
N LEU A 120 -23.66 1.18 0.88
CA LEU A 120 -24.20 2.40 1.48
C LEU A 120 -23.44 3.64 1.03
N VAL A 121 -22.10 3.60 1.06
CA VAL A 121 -21.25 4.71 0.62
C VAL A 121 -21.44 5.01 -0.86
N LYS A 122 -21.51 3.96 -1.70
CA LYS A 122 -21.84 4.12 -3.13
C LYS A 122 -23.21 4.76 -3.33
N ILE A 123 -24.23 4.32 -2.60
CA ILE A 123 -25.58 4.90 -2.69
C ILE A 123 -25.53 6.38 -2.29
N THR A 124 -24.88 6.73 -1.18
CA THR A 124 -24.74 8.12 -0.71
C THR A 124 -24.01 9.00 -1.73
N LEU A 125 -22.91 8.52 -2.31
CA LEU A 125 -22.19 9.23 -3.38
C LEU A 125 -23.03 9.33 -4.67
N THR A 126 -23.83 8.31 -4.98
CA THR A 126 -24.71 8.34 -6.16
C THR A 126 -25.82 9.37 -6.03
N ILE A 127 -26.36 9.51 -4.82
CA ILE A 127 -27.31 10.56 -4.49
C ILE A 127 -26.62 11.92 -4.63
N SER A 128 -25.39 12.06 -4.11
CA SER A 128 -24.61 13.29 -4.21
C SER A 128 -24.32 13.71 -5.66
N TYR A 129 -23.99 12.81 -6.58
CA TYR A 129 -23.79 13.22 -7.98
C TYR A 129 -25.11 13.65 -8.62
N LYS A 130 -26.24 12.99 -8.32
CA LYS A 130 -27.55 13.32 -8.90
C LYS A 130 -28.07 14.68 -8.41
N THR A 131 -27.77 15.07 -7.17
CA THR A 131 -28.09 16.42 -6.67
C THR A 131 -27.22 17.50 -7.28
N VAL A 132 -25.98 17.20 -7.68
CA VAL A 132 -25.08 18.16 -8.33
C VAL A 132 -25.30 18.21 -9.85
N SER A 133 -25.72 17.11 -10.49
CA SER A 133 -25.87 16.99 -11.94
C SER A 133 -27.25 17.37 -12.51
N HIS A 134 -28.14 17.97 -11.69
CA HIS A 134 -29.41 18.55 -12.16
C HIS A 134 -29.60 19.97 -11.60
N PRO A 135 -29.01 21.01 -12.23
CA PRO A 135 -29.88 22.11 -12.62
C PRO A 135 -30.80 21.52 -13.70
N SER A 136 -32.09 21.38 -13.40
CA SER A 136 -33.11 21.18 -14.45
C SER A 136 -32.86 22.19 -15.59
N PRO A 137 -33.13 21.88 -16.86
CA PRO A 137 -33.26 22.93 -17.87
C PRO A 137 -34.46 23.78 -17.43
N ARG A 138 -34.19 24.86 -16.68
CA ARG A 138 -35.15 25.95 -16.55
C ARG A 138 -35.24 26.51 -17.95
N GLY A 139 -36.42 26.36 -18.55
CA GLY A 139 -36.78 27.08 -19.76
C GLY A 139 -36.43 28.55 -19.59
N ASP A 140 -36.00 29.13 -20.69
CA ASP A 140 -35.56 30.51 -20.82
C ASP A 140 -36.68 31.47 -20.39
N ASN A 141 -36.69 31.82 -19.11
CA ASN A 141 -37.61 32.79 -18.54
C ASN A 141 -36.80 33.99 -18.03
N SER A 142 -36.34 34.74 -19.01
CA SER A 142 -36.25 36.19 -19.08
C SER A 142 -35.80 36.98 -17.84
N ALA A 143 -34.63 37.60 -17.97
CA ALA A 143 -34.15 38.72 -17.16
C ALA A 143 -35.09 39.96 -17.20
N THR A 144 -36.14 39.96 -18.02
CA THR A 144 -37.16 41.04 -18.04
C THR A 144 -38.25 40.86 -16.99
N SER A 145 -38.43 39.67 -16.40
CA SER A 145 -39.48 39.43 -15.40
C SER A 145 -39.15 39.92 -13.99
N SER A 146 -37.89 40.26 -13.71
CA SER A 146 -37.49 40.95 -12.46
C SER A 146 -37.40 42.47 -12.61
N LEU A 147 -37.55 43.02 -13.82
CA LEU A 147 -37.54 44.46 -14.09
C LEU A 147 -38.94 45.08 -14.22
N LEU A 148 -39.99 44.25 -14.26
CA LEU A 148 -41.40 44.66 -14.34
C LEU A 148 -42.14 44.57 -12.99
N ASP A 149 -41.47 44.15 -11.91
CA ASP A 149 -42.07 44.02 -10.57
C ASP A 149 -41.70 45.21 -9.64
N LEU A 150 -41.35 46.34 -10.24
CA LEU A 150 -41.04 47.60 -9.56
C LEU A 150 -41.70 48.78 -10.31
N ASP A 151 -43.00 48.71 -10.57
CA ASP A 151 -43.79 49.93 -10.77
C ASP A 151 -45.26 49.70 -10.42
N VAL A 152 -45.90 50.75 -9.90
CA VAL A 152 -47.24 50.83 -9.29
C VAL A 152 -47.30 50.57 -7.78
N GLU A 153 -46.92 51.59 -7.00
CA GLU A 153 -47.88 52.19 -6.06
C GLU A 153 -47.41 53.60 -5.65
N ASN A 154 -48.07 54.64 -6.15
CA ASN A 154 -48.23 55.87 -5.35
C ASN A 154 -49.53 56.60 -5.71
N GLY A 155 -50.41 56.70 -4.71
CA GLY A 155 -51.34 57.82 -4.57
C GLY A 155 -52.82 57.48 -4.47
N GLY A 156 -53.39 57.44 -3.25
CA GLY A 156 -54.82 57.72 -3.07
C GLY A 156 -55.51 57.08 -1.86
N ASN A 157 -55.30 57.65 -0.67
CA ASN A 157 -56.22 57.80 0.48
C ASN A 157 -57.42 56.83 0.66
N GLY A 158 -57.52 56.21 1.86
CA GLY A 158 -58.83 55.96 2.49
C GLY A 158 -58.97 54.73 3.38
N THR A 159 -58.76 54.92 4.69
CA THR A 159 -59.51 54.34 5.82
C THR A 159 -59.70 52.82 6.00
N ALA A 160 -59.09 52.35 7.10
CA ALA A 160 -59.66 51.52 8.18
C ALA A 160 -60.02 50.04 7.97
N SER A 161 -59.67 49.29 9.03
CA SER A 161 -60.26 48.03 9.53
C SER A 161 -59.57 46.72 9.15
N ASP A 162 -58.78 46.25 10.12
CA ASP A 162 -58.96 45.01 10.90
C ASP A 162 -59.24 43.66 10.20
N VAL A 163 -58.80 42.61 10.90
CA VAL A 163 -59.19 41.19 10.83
C VAL A 163 -58.23 40.21 10.14
N GLN A 164 -57.63 39.42 11.03
CA GLN A 164 -57.01 38.11 10.85
C GLN A 164 -57.87 37.14 10.03
N THR A 165 -57.27 36.32 9.14
CA THR A 165 -57.63 34.88 9.06
C THR A 165 -56.62 34.02 8.28
N ALA A 166 -56.01 33.10 9.03
CA ALA A 166 -55.72 31.69 8.73
C ALA A 166 -54.65 31.26 7.69
N PRO A 167 -53.97 30.13 7.94
CA PRO A 167 -52.68 29.78 7.35
C PRO A 167 -52.82 28.77 6.21
N LYS A 168 -52.20 29.05 5.05
CA LYS A 168 -52.02 28.03 4.01
C LYS A 168 -50.75 27.24 4.27
N LYS A 169 -50.94 26.02 4.79
CA LYS A 169 -50.01 24.88 4.71
C LYS A 169 -49.43 24.79 3.29
N SER A 170 -48.18 25.19 3.12
CA SER A 170 -47.37 24.76 1.98
C SER A 170 -46.50 23.59 2.42
N LYS A 171 -46.61 22.51 1.64
CA LYS A 171 -45.95 21.22 1.82
C LYS A 171 -44.43 21.42 1.93
N LYS A 172 -43.83 20.92 3.01
CA LYS A 172 -42.38 20.72 3.13
C LYS A 172 -41.93 19.76 2.02
N THR A 173 -41.34 20.31 0.97
CA THR A 173 -40.42 19.58 0.09
C THR A 173 -39.12 19.31 0.86
N PRO A 174 -38.54 18.10 0.76
CA PRO A 174 -37.34 17.76 1.50
C PRO A 174 -36.13 18.42 0.82
N SER A 175 -35.70 19.57 1.32
CA SER A 175 -34.35 20.06 1.06
C SER A 175 -33.39 19.10 1.79
N GLN A 176 -32.91 18.08 1.08
CA GLN A 176 -31.83 17.23 1.58
C GLN A 176 -30.59 18.10 1.72
N ASN A 177 -30.30 18.45 2.97
CA ASN A 177 -29.19 19.32 3.33
C ASN A 177 -27.86 18.60 3.04
N PRO A 178 -26.92 19.17 2.26
CA PRO A 178 -25.58 18.58 2.07
C PRO A 178 -24.85 18.40 3.41
N ASN A 179 -25.20 19.20 4.42
CA ASN A 179 -24.73 19.10 5.79
C ASN A 179 -25.18 17.83 6.53
N LEU A 180 -26.29 17.20 6.15
CA LEU A 180 -26.70 15.91 6.74
C LEU A 180 -25.90 14.77 6.13
N GLN A 181 -25.61 14.83 4.84
CA GLN A 181 -24.82 13.80 4.15
C GLN A 181 -23.35 13.83 4.59
N SER A 182 -22.77 15.01 4.77
CA SER A 182 -21.41 15.12 5.33
C SER A 182 -21.34 14.60 6.78
N LYS A 183 -22.38 14.85 7.59
CA LYS A 183 -22.51 14.28 8.95
C LYS A 183 -22.60 12.75 8.92
N ILE A 184 -23.45 12.19 8.07
CA ILE A 184 -23.57 10.74 7.90
C ILE A 184 -22.22 10.14 7.47
N ALA A 185 -21.50 10.78 6.55
CA ALA A 185 -20.16 10.34 6.15
C ALA A 185 -19.16 10.37 7.33
N THR A 186 -19.13 11.44 8.12
CA THR A 186 -18.28 11.50 9.33
C THR A 186 -18.69 10.48 10.40
N GLU A 187 -19.97 10.16 10.52
CA GLU A 187 -20.45 9.15 11.45
C GLU A 187 -20.03 7.74 10.99
N ILE A 188 -20.21 7.42 9.71
CA ILE A 188 -19.75 6.15 9.12
C ILE A 188 -18.25 5.98 9.29
N SER A 189 -17.46 7.01 9.00
CA SER A 189 -16.01 6.91 9.18
C SER A 189 -15.65 6.73 10.65
N SER A 190 -16.26 7.48 11.57
CA SER A 190 -16.00 7.34 13.02
C SER A 190 -16.36 5.94 13.53
N MET A 191 -17.46 5.37 13.04
CA MET A 191 -17.87 4.00 13.33
C MET A 191 -16.84 2.99 12.80
N LEU A 192 -16.39 3.12 11.55
CA LEU A 192 -15.35 2.26 10.97
C LEU A 192 -14.03 2.36 11.76
N ASN A 193 -13.67 3.56 12.20
CA ASN A 193 -12.49 3.78 13.02
C ASN A 193 -12.61 3.09 14.38
N ASN A 194 -13.76 3.22 15.05
CA ASN A 194 -14.02 2.54 16.32
C ASN A 194 -14.00 1.02 16.15
N PHE A 195 -14.59 0.51 15.07
CA PHE A 195 -14.56 -0.91 14.72
C PHE A 195 -13.13 -1.46 14.56
N LEU A 196 -12.26 -0.72 13.87
CA LEU A 196 -10.88 -1.18 13.69
C LEU A 196 -10.01 -1.01 14.94
N ARG A 197 -10.35 -0.08 15.84
CA ARG A 197 -9.68 0.09 17.14
C ARG A 197 -10.01 -1.04 18.11
N ASP A 198 -11.18 -1.66 18.00
CA ASP A 198 -11.60 -2.73 18.91
C ASP A 198 -10.63 -3.92 18.89
N PRO A 199 -10.08 -4.36 20.04
CA PRO A 199 -9.03 -5.38 20.10
C PRO A 199 -9.49 -6.78 19.67
N LYS A 200 -10.80 -7.01 19.63
CA LYS A 200 -11.41 -8.29 19.25
C LYS A 200 -11.36 -8.59 17.76
N ILE A 201 -11.20 -7.56 16.92
CA ILE A 201 -11.32 -7.72 15.47
C ILE A 201 -9.93 -7.90 14.87
N PHE A 202 -9.69 -9.02 14.20
CA PHE A 202 -8.47 -9.21 13.45
C PHE A 202 -8.50 -8.37 12.17
N ILE A 203 -7.46 -7.56 11.93
CA ILE A 203 -7.35 -6.77 10.70
C ILE A 203 -6.66 -7.65 9.66
N SER A 204 -7.47 -8.23 8.78
CA SER A 204 -7.01 -8.95 7.59
C SER A 204 -6.54 -7.96 6.51
N PRO A 205 -5.61 -8.32 5.61
CA PRO A 205 -5.21 -7.47 4.49
C PRO A 205 -6.38 -7.00 3.61
N ASP A 206 -7.39 -7.86 3.44
CA ASP A 206 -8.59 -7.55 2.65
C ASP A 206 -9.49 -6.53 3.36
N VAL A 207 -9.60 -6.64 4.69
CA VAL A 207 -10.29 -5.66 5.54
C VAL A 207 -9.61 -4.29 5.44
N LEU A 208 -8.28 -4.26 5.51
CA LEU A 208 -7.50 -3.02 5.36
C LEU A 208 -7.72 -2.38 3.97
N ARG A 209 -7.73 -3.20 2.91
CA ARG A 209 -8.02 -2.74 1.54
C ARG A 209 -9.41 -2.14 1.42
N GLN A 210 -10.43 -2.81 1.92
CA GLN A 210 -11.79 -2.29 1.85
C GLN A 210 -11.92 -1.01 2.67
N TYR A 211 -11.36 -0.98 3.89
CA TYR A 211 -11.36 0.20 4.73
C TYR A 211 -10.71 1.41 4.04
N THR A 212 -9.52 1.25 3.47
CA THR A 212 -8.81 2.34 2.77
C THR A 212 -9.58 2.86 1.56
N LEU A 213 -10.22 1.97 0.78
CA LEU A 213 -11.06 2.35 -0.35
C LEU A 213 -12.35 3.05 0.08
N LEU A 214 -12.96 2.65 1.19
CA LEU A 214 -14.12 3.36 1.74
C LEU A 214 -13.69 4.75 2.19
N GLN A 215 -12.64 4.83 2.99
CA GLN A 215 -12.21 6.07 3.59
C GLN A 215 -11.70 7.07 2.53
N SER A 216 -11.14 6.59 1.42
CA SER A 216 -10.80 7.43 0.27
C SER A 216 -12.03 7.99 -0.44
N GLN A 217 -13.08 7.18 -0.61
CA GLN A 217 -14.36 7.63 -1.16
C GLN A 217 -15.05 8.67 -0.28
N LEU A 218 -14.90 8.56 1.04
CA LEU A 218 -15.39 9.54 2.01
C LEU A 218 -14.52 10.81 2.10
N LYS A 219 -13.33 10.82 1.49
CA LYS A 219 -12.32 11.90 1.55
C LYS A 219 -11.89 12.26 2.97
N GLN A 220 -11.80 11.28 3.86
CA GLN A 220 -11.44 11.52 5.26
C GLN A 220 -10.12 10.84 5.63
N ALA A 221 -8.99 11.53 5.57
CA ALA A 221 -7.68 10.87 5.73
C ALA A 221 -7.16 10.75 7.19
N ASP A 222 -7.84 11.34 8.18
CA ASP A 222 -7.24 11.64 9.49
C ASP A 222 -6.71 10.44 10.27
N ASN A 223 -7.40 9.30 10.18
CA ASN A 223 -7.10 8.12 11.01
C ASN A 223 -6.25 7.05 10.28
N PHE A 224 -5.74 7.33 9.07
CA PHE A 224 -4.90 6.36 8.35
C PHE A 224 -3.61 5.99 9.07
N PRO A 225 -2.81 6.94 9.59
CA PRO A 225 -1.55 6.59 10.25
C PRO A 225 -1.79 5.69 11.47
N GLU A 226 -2.82 5.99 12.26
CA GLU A 226 -3.17 5.19 13.43
C GLU A 226 -3.56 3.78 13.04
N ILE A 227 -4.42 3.60 12.04
CA ILE A 227 -4.87 2.27 11.61
C ILE A 227 -3.74 1.45 10.98
N PHE A 228 -2.82 2.11 10.26
CA PHE A 228 -1.61 1.46 9.76
C PHE A 228 -0.69 1.01 10.88
N SER A 229 -0.54 1.81 11.93
CA SER A 229 0.20 1.42 13.13
C SER A 229 -0.47 0.25 13.87
N LEU A 230 -1.81 0.25 13.94
CA LEU A 230 -2.60 -0.81 14.54
C LEU A 230 -2.49 -2.10 13.73
N TYR A 231 -2.56 -2.06 12.40
CA TYR A 231 -2.37 -3.24 11.55
C TYR A 231 -1.05 -3.97 11.85
N ALA A 232 0.02 -3.23 12.12
CA ALA A 232 1.31 -3.81 12.45
C ALA A 232 1.38 -4.38 13.89
N THR A 233 0.66 -3.77 14.85
CA THR A 233 0.85 -4.00 16.29
C THR A 233 -0.29 -4.73 17.00
N LYS A 234 -1.47 -4.83 16.37
CA LYS A 234 -2.71 -5.30 17.00
C LYS A 234 -2.64 -6.77 17.41
N PRO A 235 -2.99 -7.12 18.65
CA PRO A 235 -2.99 -8.50 19.08
C PRO A 235 -3.98 -9.35 18.27
N ILE A 236 -3.58 -10.57 17.94
CA ILE A 236 -4.42 -11.54 17.23
C ILE A 236 -5.21 -12.33 18.27
N PRO A 237 -6.55 -12.26 18.27
CA PRO A 237 -7.37 -13.06 19.17
C PRO A 237 -7.47 -14.50 18.67
N ASN A 238 -7.17 -15.46 19.54
CA ASN A 238 -7.40 -16.88 19.33
C ASN A 238 -8.59 -17.32 20.19
N ASP A 239 -9.59 -17.90 19.54
CA ASP A 239 -10.78 -18.46 20.19
C ASP A 239 -10.45 -19.83 20.79
N ASN A 240 -10.11 -19.86 22.08
CA ASN A 240 -9.93 -21.10 22.85
C ASN A 240 -11.21 -21.44 23.65
N GLY A 241 -12.39 -21.33 23.02
CA GLY A 241 -13.67 -21.89 23.49
C GLY A 241 -14.36 -21.14 24.63
N SER A 242 -13.63 -20.73 25.67
CA SER A 242 -14.17 -19.97 26.82
C SER A 242 -13.41 -18.68 27.13
N THR A 243 -12.18 -18.53 26.62
CA THR A 243 -11.30 -17.41 26.96
C THR A 243 -10.57 -16.94 25.71
N ILE A 244 -10.71 -15.66 25.36
CA ILE A 244 -9.99 -15.05 24.24
C ILE A 244 -8.53 -14.89 24.64
N THR A 245 -7.63 -15.62 23.98
CA THR A 245 -6.19 -15.46 24.20
C THR A 245 -5.64 -14.53 23.13
N TYR A 246 -4.85 -13.54 23.54
CA TYR A 246 -4.29 -12.54 22.62
C TYR A 246 -2.82 -12.81 22.38
N HIS A 247 -2.42 -13.00 21.13
CA HIS A 247 -1.02 -13.11 20.76
C HIS A 247 -0.54 -11.82 20.10
N LYS A 248 0.54 -11.22 20.61
CA LYS A 248 1.14 -10.01 20.03
C LYS A 248 1.85 -10.37 18.72
N PRO A 249 1.44 -9.82 17.56
CA PRO A 249 2.12 -10.10 16.31
C PRO A 249 3.51 -9.45 16.31
N ASN A 250 4.39 -9.97 15.46
CA ASN A 250 5.67 -9.34 15.21
C ASN A 250 5.51 -8.28 14.11
N PRO A 251 5.70 -6.97 14.43
CA PRO A 251 5.49 -5.87 13.49
C PRO A 251 6.52 -5.84 12.35
N LYS A 252 7.56 -6.69 12.39
CA LYS A 252 8.61 -6.79 11.37
C LYS A 252 8.36 -7.91 10.36
N THR A 253 7.19 -8.55 10.40
CA THR A 253 6.85 -9.65 9.51
C THR A 253 6.36 -9.13 8.16
N VAL A 254 6.62 -9.90 7.09
CA VAL A 254 6.21 -9.55 5.72
C VAL A 254 4.69 -9.52 5.57
N LYS A 255 3.97 -10.36 6.34
CA LYS A 255 2.50 -10.42 6.34
C LYS A 255 1.85 -9.12 6.81
N ASN A 256 2.50 -8.43 7.75
CA ASN A 256 2.03 -7.16 8.31
C ASN A 256 2.53 -5.95 7.51
N ALA A 257 3.13 -6.16 6.34
CA ALA A 257 3.54 -5.06 5.47
C ALA A 257 2.32 -4.48 4.75
N ILE A 258 2.23 -3.16 4.71
CA ILE A 258 1.18 -2.46 3.98
C ILE A 258 1.49 -2.52 2.47
N PRO A 259 0.54 -2.93 1.63
CA PRO A 259 0.71 -2.89 0.18
C PRO A 259 0.92 -1.45 -0.32
N GLN A 260 1.83 -1.29 -1.28
CA GLN A 260 2.15 -0.01 -1.90
C GLN A 260 0.92 0.69 -2.49
N ASP A 261 0.05 -0.07 -3.14
CA ASP A 261 -1.14 0.50 -3.82
C ASP A 261 -2.09 1.15 -2.80
N LEU A 262 -2.26 0.55 -1.63
CA LEU A 262 -3.10 1.10 -0.56
C LEU A 262 -2.47 2.34 0.07
N ALA A 263 -1.14 2.33 0.27
CA ALA A 263 -0.42 3.49 0.77
C ALA A 263 -0.52 4.68 -0.19
N ASN A 264 -0.42 4.45 -1.50
CA ASN A 264 -0.58 5.48 -2.52
C ASN A 264 -2.00 6.08 -2.53
N ILE A 265 -3.04 5.25 -2.42
CA ILE A 265 -4.43 5.73 -2.33
C ILE A 265 -4.63 6.58 -1.07
N ALA A 266 -4.08 6.13 0.06
CA ALA A 266 -4.15 6.90 1.30
C ALA A 266 -3.42 8.25 1.18
N LEU A 267 -2.24 8.27 0.54
CA LEU A 267 -1.51 9.51 0.27
C LEU A 267 -2.29 10.46 -0.64
N ASP A 268 -2.90 9.96 -1.71
CA ASP A 268 -3.70 10.78 -2.61
C ASP A 268 -4.86 11.47 -1.90
N THR A 269 -5.53 10.74 -1.00
CA THR A 269 -6.63 11.31 -0.21
C THR A 269 -6.15 12.35 0.80
N ALA A 270 -4.94 12.20 1.33
CA ALA A 270 -4.33 13.16 2.24
C ALA A 270 -3.85 14.42 1.51
N ILE A 271 -3.30 14.25 0.30
CA ILE A 271 -2.96 15.34 -0.63
C ILE A 271 -4.23 16.12 -1.00
N GLU A 272 -5.33 15.45 -1.31
CA GLU A 272 -6.62 16.11 -1.58
C GLU A 272 -7.11 16.94 -0.39
N LYS A 273 -6.87 16.46 0.84
CA LYS A 273 -7.21 17.19 2.07
C LYS A 273 -6.25 18.37 2.35
N LYS A 274 -5.10 18.45 1.66
CA LYS A 274 -4.05 19.46 1.87
C LYS A 274 -3.57 19.51 3.32
N ASN A 275 -3.33 18.35 3.93
CA ASN A 275 -2.73 18.26 5.26
C ASN A 275 -1.35 17.61 5.16
N LEU A 276 -0.29 18.42 5.29
CA LEU A 276 1.09 17.97 5.12
C LEU A 276 1.56 17.04 6.24
N PRO A 277 1.38 17.38 7.54
CA PRO A 277 1.73 16.47 8.64
C PRO A 277 1.09 15.08 8.51
N LEU A 278 -0.15 15.00 8.03
CA LEU A 278 -0.85 13.74 7.79
C LEU A 278 -0.17 12.92 6.69
N CYS A 279 0.22 13.55 5.58
CA CYS A 279 0.95 12.88 4.50
C CYS A 279 2.27 12.28 5.00
N LEU A 280 3.05 13.06 5.77
CA LEU A 280 4.30 12.59 6.35
C LEU A 280 4.07 11.41 7.32
N ALA A 281 3.05 11.49 8.17
CA ALA A 281 2.69 10.39 9.07
C ALA A 281 2.27 9.11 8.33
N ILE A 282 1.56 9.23 7.20
CA ILE A 282 1.24 8.08 6.34
C ILE A 282 2.52 7.46 5.77
N ILE A 283 3.46 8.27 5.28
CA ILE A 283 4.73 7.78 4.73
C ILE A 283 5.50 6.99 5.80
N ASP A 284 5.52 7.50 7.02
CA ASP A 284 6.26 6.91 8.14
C ASP A 284 5.67 5.58 8.60
N GLU A 285 4.35 5.50 8.63
CA GLU A 285 3.64 4.28 9.02
C GLU A 285 3.59 3.22 7.90
N SER A 286 3.82 3.60 6.64
CA SER A 286 3.77 2.69 5.49
C SER A 286 5.16 2.32 4.94
N PHE A 287 5.83 3.25 4.24
CA PHE A 287 7.06 3.00 3.48
C PHE A 287 8.29 2.85 4.37
N CYS A 288 8.34 3.56 5.50
CA CYS A 288 9.52 3.56 6.39
C CYS A 288 9.61 2.33 7.30
N LYS A 289 8.56 1.49 7.38
CA LYS A 289 8.54 0.34 8.30
C LYS A 289 9.42 -0.82 7.81
N GLN A 290 10.05 -1.50 8.76
CA GLN A 290 10.89 -2.67 8.48
C GLN A 290 10.11 -3.83 7.81
N ALA A 291 8.80 -3.94 8.07
CA ALA A 291 7.94 -4.90 7.38
C ALA A 291 7.89 -4.63 5.86
N TYR A 292 7.79 -3.37 5.47
CA TYR A 292 7.75 -2.95 4.07
C TYR A 292 9.07 -3.24 3.35
N TYR A 293 10.21 -2.95 3.98
CA TYR A 293 11.52 -3.30 3.42
C TYR A 293 11.67 -4.80 3.16
N ARG A 294 11.21 -5.64 4.10
CA ARG A 294 11.25 -7.10 3.94
C ARG A 294 10.29 -7.58 2.87
N SER A 295 9.09 -7.02 2.78
CA SER A 295 8.13 -7.36 1.72
C SER A 295 8.63 -6.92 0.35
N LYS A 296 9.31 -5.78 0.26
CA LYS A 296 9.97 -5.31 -0.97
C LYS A 296 11.07 -6.26 -1.42
N ILE A 297 11.95 -6.68 -0.52
CA ILE A 297 12.99 -7.69 -0.84
C ILE A 297 12.32 -8.99 -1.31
N PHE A 298 11.28 -9.45 -0.62
CA PHE A 298 10.58 -10.66 -1.04
C PHE A 298 9.87 -10.50 -2.39
N ARG A 299 9.23 -9.36 -2.67
CA ARG A 299 8.46 -9.15 -3.91
C ARG A 299 9.36 -8.86 -5.12
N LYS A 300 10.41 -8.06 -4.93
CA LYS A 300 11.25 -7.54 -6.03
C LYS A 300 12.57 -8.31 -6.18
N ALA A 301 13.13 -8.87 -5.11
CA ALA A 301 14.39 -9.63 -5.19
C ALA A 301 14.19 -11.15 -5.22
N ALA A 302 13.05 -11.72 -4.82
CA ALA A 302 12.89 -13.18 -4.84
C ALA A 302 12.96 -13.78 -6.24
N LEU A 303 12.35 -13.14 -7.24
CA LEU A 303 12.37 -13.63 -8.62
C LEU A 303 13.81 -13.69 -9.20
N PRO A 304 14.61 -12.60 -9.19
CA PRO A 304 15.98 -12.69 -9.69
C PRO A 304 16.87 -13.60 -8.82
N LEU A 305 16.69 -13.62 -7.49
CA LEU A 305 17.48 -14.50 -6.62
C LEU A 305 17.19 -15.99 -6.86
N THR A 306 15.93 -16.35 -7.11
CA THR A 306 15.57 -17.75 -7.44
C THR A 306 16.10 -18.14 -8.82
N GLY A 307 16.07 -17.23 -9.79
CA GLY A 307 16.72 -17.42 -11.09
C GLY A 307 18.24 -17.67 -10.96
N LEU A 308 18.94 -16.85 -10.17
CA LEU A 308 20.37 -17.04 -9.94
C LEU A 308 20.70 -18.29 -9.14
N ALA A 309 19.86 -18.69 -8.18
CA ALA A 309 20.06 -19.91 -7.41
C ALA A 309 19.92 -21.18 -8.26
N THR A 310 19.05 -21.16 -9.27
CA THR A 310 18.83 -22.30 -10.19
C THR A 310 19.73 -22.26 -11.43
N ALA A 311 20.47 -21.16 -11.64
CA ALA A 311 21.37 -21.00 -12.76
C ALA A 311 22.48 -22.07 -12.85
N PRO A 312 23.16 -22.50 -11.77
CA PRO A 312 24.19 -23.54 -11.87
C PRO A 312 23.62 -24.90 -12.31
N THR A 313 22.43 -25.26 -11.84
CA THR A 313 21.79 -26.52 -12.25
C THR A 313 21.35 -26.49 -13.71
N ALA A 314 20.82 -25.35 -14.19
CA ALA A 314 20.47 -25.18 -15.59
C ALA A 314 21.71 -25.13 -16.49
N ALA A 315 22.78 -24.45 -16.05
CA ALA A 315 24.05 -24.39 -16.76
C ALA A 315 24.70 -25.78 -16.89
N TYR A 316 24.62 -26.61 -15.85
CA TYR A 316 25.13 -27.99 -15.89
C TYR A 316 24.33 -28.87 -16.86
N ALA A 317 22.99 -28.73 -16.89
CA ALA A 317 22.16 -29.44 -17.85
C ALA A 317 22.48 -29.00 -19.29
N ALA A 318 22.59 -27.68 -19.53
CA ALA A 318 22.96 -27.14 -20.83
C ALA A 318 24.35 -27.58 -21.29
N SER A 319 25.35 -27.54 -20.40
CA SER A 319 26.71 -28.00 -20.71
C SER A 319 26.77 -29.50 -20.99
N SER A 320 25.97 -30.31 -20.29
CA SER A 320 25.87 -31.75 -20.55
C SER A 320 25.36 -32.03 -21.97
N TYR A 321 24.37 -31.28 -22.45
CA TYR A 321 23.88 -31.42 -23.83
C TYR A 321 24.92 -30.96 -24.85
N ILE A 322 25.53 -29.78 -24.63
CA ILE A 322 26.57 -29.22 -25.53
C ILE A 322 27.78 -30.16 -25.64
N SER A 323 28.16 -30.82 -24.54
CA SER A 323 29.29 -31.77 -24.55
C SER A 323 29.09 -32.96 -25.49
N THR A 324 27.83 -33.34 -25.79
CA THR A 324 27.53 -34.44 -26.72
C THR A 324 27.61 -34.05 -28.20
N LEU A 325 27.56 -32.76 -28.49
CA LEU A 325 27.57 -32.23 -29.87
C LEU A 325 29.00 -32.03 -30.41
N GLN A 326 30.01 -32.09 -29.56
CA GLN A 326 31.40 -31.82 -29.93
C GLN A 326 32.23 -33.12 -29.93
N THR A 327 32.81 -33.46 -31.08
CA THR A 327 33.69 -34.64 -31.25
C THR A 327 35.18 -34.32 -31.13
N ALA A 328 35.55 -33.04 -31.05
CA ALA A 328 36.93 -32.59 -31.04
C ALA A 328 37.64 -32.63 -29.67
N MET A 329 36.90 -32.82 -28.58
CA MET A 329 37.43 -32.79 -27.21
C MET A 329 36.81 -33.91 -26.36
N GLU A 330 37.49 -34.33 -25.29
CA GLU A 330 36.93 -35.33 -24.37
C GLU A 330 35.65 -34.76 -23.71
N PRO A 331 34.55 -35.54 -23.62
CA PRO A 331 33.27 -35.06 -23.11
C PRO A 331 33.34 -34.46 -21.70
N SER A 332 34.23 -34.99 -20.84
CA SER A 332 34.47 -34.47 -19.49
C SER A 332 35.03 -33.05 -19.52
N THR A 333 36.06 -32.82 -20.34
CA THR A 333 36.71 -31.51 -20.50
C THR A 333 35.78 -30.51 -21.19
N ALA A 334 34.99 -30.95 -22.18
CA ALA A 334 34.04 -30.12 -22.91
C ALA A 334 32.89 -29.63 -22.00
N LEU A 335 32.41 -30.50 -21.10
CA LEU A 335 31.40 -30.14 -20.10
C LEU A 335 31.91 -29.04 -19.18
N TRP A 336 33.11 -29.20 -18.59
CA TRP A 336 33.63 -28.22 -17.64
C TRP A 336 33.95 -26.87 -18.30
N VAL A 337 34.49 -26.89 -19.53
CA VAL A 337 34.75 -25.66 -20.29
C VAL A 337 33.44 -24.94 -20.60
N SER A 338 32.44 -25.62 -21.16
CA SER A 338 31.14 -25.00 -21.48
C SER A 338 30.38 -24.55 -20.23
N PHE A 339 30.39 -25.34 -19.16
CA PHE A 339 29.81 -24.98 -17.86
C PHE A 339 30.44 -23.71 -17.30
N SER A 340 31.77 -23.62 -17.32
CA SER A 340 32.49 -22.43 -16.84
C SER A 340 32.18 -21.19 -17.68
N ALA A 341 32.08 -21.34 -19.00
CA ALA A 341 31.74 -20.25 -19.91
C ALA A 341 30.31 -19.72 -19.67
N ILE A 342 29.33 -20.62 -19.53
CA ILE A 342 27.94 -20.27 -19.24
C ILE A 342 27.83 -19.58 -17.87
N LEU A 343 28.47 -20.13 -16.84
CA LEU A 343 28.48 -19.51 -15.52
C LEU A 343 29.15 -18.15 -15.51
N ALA A 344 30.26 -17.98 -16.22
CA ALA A 344 30.94 -16.70 -16.35
C ALA A 344 30.03 -15.66 -17.01
N TYR A 345 29.34 -16.05 -18.09
CA TYR A 345 28.39 -15.17 -18.78
C TYR A 345 27.21 -14.76 -17.87
N ILE A 346 26.61 -15.71 -17.16
CA ILE A 346 25.51 -15.43 -16.22
C ILE A 346 26.00 -14.54 -15.07
N GLY A 347 27.18 -14.82 -14.51
CA GLY A 347 27.77 -14.00 -13.44
C GLY A 347 28.04 -12.56 -13.87
N PHE A 348 28.56 -12.36 -15.08
CA PHE A 348 28.84 -11.03 -15.63
C PHE A 348 27.56 -10.25 -15.99
N THR A 349 26.59 -10.90 -16.62
CA THR A 349 25.30 -10.27 -16.93
C THR A 349 24.49 -9.96 -15.67
N ALA A 350 24.52 -10.83 -14.66
CA ALA A 350 23.87 -10.59 -13.38
C ALA A 350 24.50 -9.41 -12.61
N SER A 351 25.82 -9.25 -12.65
CA SER A 351 26.48 -8.13 -11.98
C SER A 351 26.11 -6.79 -12.62
N ILE A 352 26.09 -6.72 -13.97
CA ILE A 352 25.62 -5.55 -14.70
C ILE A 352 24.13 -5.28 -14.40
N GLY A 353 23.29 -6.31 -14.40
CA GLY A 353 21.87 -6.19 -14.08
C GLY A 353 21.62 -5.65 -12.67
N MET A 354 22.42 -6.10 -11.69
CA MET A 354 22.37 -5.55 -10.33
C MET A 354 22.73 -4.07 -10.29
N VAL A 355 23.79 -3.65 -10.98
CA VAL A 355 24.13 -2.23 -11.09
C VAL A 355 22.98 -1.47 -11.71
N ALA A 356 22.48 -1.91 -12.88
CA ALA A 356 21.38 -1.27 -13.59
C ALA A 356 20.13 -1.09 -12.72
N ILE A 357 19.70 -2.12 -11.98
CA ILE A 357 18.54 -2.03 -11.08
C ILE A 357 18.79 -1.06 -9.92
N THR A 358 20.02 -1.03 -9.39
CA THR A 358 20.35 -0.13 -8.27
C THR A 358 20.65 1.31 -8.70
N THR A 359 20.92 1.53 -9.99
CA THR A 359 21.16 2.86 -10.58
C THR A 359 19.95 3.42 -11.32
N ALA A 360 18.96 2.59 -11.68
CA ALA A 360 17.73 3.04 -12.32
C ALA A 360 17.03 4.09 -11.46
N ASN A 361 16.68 5.22 -12.07
CA ASN A 361 16.23 6.42 -11.38
C ASN A 361 15.13 7.12 -12.18
N ASP A 362 14.05 6.38 -12.48
CA ASP A 362 13.02 6.80 -13.42
C ASP A 362 11.93 7.71 -12.80
N GLN A 363 12.01 7.99 -11.49
CA GLN A 363 10.94 8.65 -10.74
C GLN A 363 11.39 9.92 -9.99
N MET A 364 12.50 10.55 -10.37
CA MET A 364 12.94 11.81 -9.76
C MET A 364 12.40 13.01 -10.53
N MET A 365 11.44 13.72 -9.94
CA MET A 365 11.03 15.04 -10.44
C MET A 365 11.66 16.16 -9.63
N ARG A 366 11.51 16.12 -8.30
CA ARG A 366 11.98 17.16 -7.37
C ARG A 366 12.91 16.63 -6.29
N VAL A 367 12.61 15.43 -5.78
CA VAL A 367 13.34 14.84 -4.66
C VAL A 367 14.43 13.89 -5.17
N VAL A 368 15.67 14.22 -4.81
CA VAL A 368 16.89 13.54 -5.27
C VAL A 368 17.69 13.05 -4.07
N TRP A 369 18.48 11.98 -4.26
CA TRP A 369 19.37 11.46 -3.22
C TRP A 369 20.58 12.37 -2.98
N ILE A 370 21.01 12.53 -1.71
CA ILE A 370 22.28 13.19 -1.40
C ILE A 370 23.46 12.41 -2.03
N PRO A 371 24.45 13.10 -2.61
CA PRO A 371 25.67 12.46 -3.11
C PRO A 371 26.36 11.66 -1.99
N GLY A 372 26.77 10.43 -2.29
CA GLY A 372 27.42 9.53 -1.32
C GLY A 372 26.50 8.50 -0.66
N MET A 373 25.18 8.55 -0.87
CA MET A 373 24.27 7.49 -0.38
C MET A 373 24.55 6.14 -1.07
N PRO A 374 24.66 5.01 -0.33
CA PRO A 374 24.95 3.71 -0.93
C PRO A 374 23.79 3.21 -1.80
N LEU A 375 24.13 2.55 -2.91
CA LEU A 375 23.18 2.03 -3.91
C LEU A 375 22.12 1.10 -3.31
N ARG A 376 22.48 0.31 -2.30
CA ARG A 376 21.54 -0.59 -1.61
C ARG A 376 20.43 0.18 -0.88
N GLU A 377 20.79 1.27 -0.22
CA GLU A 377 19.81 2.07 0.54
C GLU A 377 18.89 2.84 -0.40
N ARG A 378 19.43 3.37 -1.50
CA ARG A 378 18.63 3.98 -2.58
C ARG A 378 17.59 3.00 -3.08
N TRP A 379 18.04 1.80 -3.48
CA TRP A 379 17.11 0.77 -3.95
C TRP A 379 16.07 0.39 -2.89
N LEU A 380 16.43 0.30 -1.61
CA LEU A 380 15.47 -0.07 -0.56
C LEU A 380 14.43 1.03 -0.32
N ARG A 381 14.90 2.29 -0.21
CA ARG A 381 14.09 3.48 0.10
C ARG A 381 13.50 4.18 -1.12
N GLU A 382 13.65 3.61 -2.31
CA GLU A 382 13.14 4.23 -3.55
C GLU A 382 11.64 4.56 -3.52
N GLU A 383 10.82 3.69 -2.91
CA GLU A 383 9.36 3.91 -2.80
C GLU A 383 9.04 5.04 -1.82
N GLU A 384 9.89 5.21 -0.79
CA GLU A 384 9.79 6.29 0.17
C GLU A 384 10.06 7.63 -0.53
N ARG A 385 11.14 7.69 -1.31
CA ARG A 385 11.49 8.85 -2.14
C ARG A 385 10.38 9.18 -3.13
N ALA A 386 9.86 8.19 -3.85
CA ALA A 386 8.76 8.39 -4.80
C ALA A 386 7.49 8.94 -4.14
N ALA A 387 7.17 8.49 -2.92
CA ALA A 387 6.05 9.03 -2.14
C ALA A 387 6.30 10.49 -1.71
N MET A 388 7.51 10.82 -1.26
CA MET A 388 7.89 12.19 -0.92
C MET A 388 7.93 13.11 -2.14
N ASP A 389 8.38 12.61 -3.29
CA ASP A 389 8.38 13.34 -4.55
C ASP A 389 6.96 13.69 -4.99
N LYS A 390 6.02 12.74 -4.85
CA LYS A 390 4.60 12.98 -5.11
C LYS A 390 4.01 14.07 -4.22
N VAL A 391 4.36 14.07 -2.93
CA VAL A 391 3.95 15.11 -1.97
C VAL A 391 4.57 16.46 -2.37
N ALA A 392 5.87 16.51 -2.68
CA ALA A 392 6.54 17.73 -3.12
C ALA A 392 5.91 18.32 -4.40
N VAL A 393 5.59 17.47 -5.39
CA VAL A 393 4.92 17.90 -6.63
C VAL A 393 3.50 18.41 -6.38
N ALA A 394 2.81 17.86 -5.38
CA ALA A 394 1.44 18.28 -5.05
C ALA A 394 1.37 19.58 -4.24
N TRP A 395 2.35 19.82 -3.36
CA TRP A 395 2.44 21.05 -2.57
C TRP A 395 3.07 22.21 -3.33
N GLY A 396 3.99 21.92 -4.23
CA GLY A 396 4.71 22.95 -4.98
C GLY A 396 4.10 23.38 -6.31
N PHE A 397 4.73 24.37 -6.93
CA PHE A 397 4.36 24.94 -8.22
C PHE A 397 4.64 23.98 -9.37
N LYS A 398 3.60 23.53 -10.07
CA LYS A 398 3.76 22.63 -11.24
C LYS A 398 4.62 23.20 -12.37
N ASP A 399 4.76 24.52 -12.45
CA ASP A 399 5.51 25.21 -13.50
C ASP A 399 7.03 25.10 -13.25
N PRO A 400 7.82 24.51 -14.17
CA PRO A 400 9.27 24.31 -13.99
C PRO A 400 10.05 25.58 -13.65
N ARG A 401 9.64 26.74 -14.19
CA ARG A 401 10.31 28.03 -13.99
C ARG A 401 10.05 28.68 -12.63
N ARG A 402 9.05 28.20 -11.90
CA ARG A 402 8.70 28.67 -10.55
C ARG A 402 9.16 27.70 -9.47
N ILE A 403 9.73 26.56 -9.86
CA ILE A 403 10.34 25.62 -8.93
C ILE A 403 11.50 26.34 -8.24
N GLY A 404 11.56 26.27 -6.91
CA GLY A 404 12.55 26.95 -6.10
C GLY A 404 12.14 28.34 -5.57
N GLU A 405 11.04 28.93 -6.06
CA GLU A 405 10.47 30.18 -5.51
C GLU A 405 9.43 29.92 -4.40
N GLU A 406 9.33 28.67 -3.96
CA GLU A 406 8.33 28.22 -2.99
C GLU A 406 8.78 28.56 -1.57
N GLU A 407 8.00 29.43 -0.92
CA GLU A 407 8.20 29.82 0.47
C GLU A 407 6.94 29.48 1.28
N GLY A 408 7.15 28.91 2.47
CA GLY A 408 6.06 28.62 3.40
C GLY A 408 6.53 27.75 4.55
N GLU A 409 5.88 27.87 5.71
CA GLU A 409 6.18 27.05 6.89
C GLU A 409 6.04 25.55 6.57
N GLU A 410 4.97 25.18 5.87
CA GLU A 410 4.74 23.80 5.44
C GLU A 410 5.84 23.32 4.47
N TRP A 411 6.26 24.17 3.53
CA TRP A 411 7.29 23.83 2.54
C TRP A 411 8.66 23.66 3.19
N GLU A 412 9.05 24.55 4.11
CA GLU A 412 10.28 24.41 4.88
C GLU A 412 10.24 23.18 5.79
N SER A 413 9.10 22.86 6.38
CA SER A 413 8.94 21.63 7.18
C SER A 413 9.14 20.37 6.33
N LEU A 414 8.65 20.38 5.09
CA LEU A 414 8.86 19.28 4.14
C LEU A 414 10.33 19.17 3.75
N ARG A 415 10.98 20.30 3.47
CA ARG A 415 12.40 20.37 3.11
C ARG A 415 13.29 19.86 4.24
N GLU A 416 13.02 20.27 5.47
CA GLU A 416 13.71 19.76 6.67
C GLU A 416 13.51 18.26 6.80
N PHE A 417 12.26 17.78 6.70
CA PHE A 417 11.95 16.36 6.81
C PHE A 417 12.65 15.50 5.74
N ILE A 418 12.67 15.95 4.49
CA ILE A 418 13.39 15.30 3.38
C ILE A 418 14.91 15.33 3.63
N GLY A 419 15.44 16.46 4.09
CA GLY A 419 16.83 16.66 4.46
C GLY A 419 17.30 15.70 5.56
N MET A 420 16.49 15.53 6.61
CA MET A 420 16.75 14.60 7.71
C MET A 420 16.86 13.13 7.26
N ARG A 421 16.33 12.79 6.09
CA ARG A 421 16.35 11.43 5.52
C ARG A 421 17.44 11.20 4.49
N GLY A 422 18.28 12.20 4.25
CA GLY A 422 19.38 12.10 3.30
C GLY A 422 18.93 12.31 1.86
N MET A 423 17.84 13.03 1.64
CA MET A 423 17.38 13.47 0.33
C MET A 423 17.46 14.99 0.24
N ILE A 424 17.50 15.50 -0.98
CA ILE A 424 17.53 16.92 -1.31
C ILE A 424 16.25 17.20 -2.09
N LEU A 425 15.48 18.16 -1.59
CA LEU A 425 14.38 18.77 -2.32
C LEU A 425 14.96 19.87 -3.22
N ASP A 426 14.58 19.85 -4.50
CA ASP A 426 14.96 20.83 -5.52
C ASP A 426 16.46 21.10 -5.55
N LYS A 427 17.20 20.10 -6.03
CA LYS A 427 18.65 20.23 -6.21
C LYS A 427 18.92 21.28 -7.29
N THR A 428 19.67 22.32 -6.94
CA THR A 428 20.04 23.44 -7.82
C THR A 428 20.58 22.99 -9.18
N ASP A 429 21.42 21.95 -9.19
CA ASP A 429 22.07 21.43 -10.39
C ASP A 429 21.09 20.77 -11.39
N LEU A 430 19.86 20.50 -10.96
CA LEU A 430 18.81 19.87 -11.77
C LEU A 430 17.68 20.85 -12.12
N MET A 431 17.80 22.12 -11.72
CA MET A 431 16.82 23.15 -12.05
C MET A 431 17.14 23.75 -13.42
N GLU A 432 16.11 23.91 -14.25
CA GLU A 432 16.22 24.47 -15.60
C GLU A 432 16.73 25.93 -15.53
N GLY A 433 17.88 26.21 -16.14
CA GLY A 433 18.49 27.55 -16.19
C GLY A 433 19.62 27.82 -15.18
N MET A 434 20.04 26.81 -14.40
CA MET A 434 21.15 26.90 -13.43
C MET A 434 22.40 26.09 -13.85
N GLU A 435 22.56 25.76 -15.14
CA GLU A 435 23.73 25.06 -15.71
C GLU A 435 24.93 25.97 -16.00
#